data_AF-R5MSX2-F1
#
_entry.id   AF-R5MSX2-F1
#
_cell.length_a   1.000
_cell.length_b   1.000
_cell.length_c   1.000
_cell.angle_alpha   90.00
_cell.angle_beta   90.00
_cell.angle_gamma   90.00
#
_symmetry.space_group_name_H-M   'P 1'
#
loop_
_entity.id
_entity.type
_entity.pdbx_description
1 polymer ?
#
loop_
_entity_poly.entity_id
_entity_poly.type
_entity_poly.pdbx_seq_one_letter_code
_entity_poly.pdbx_strand_id
1 'polypeptide(L)'
;MSKNKKRKKLFIILSIVCLLTISSISFIYYKQSTKVEPIIGAYVDGEYSTTLPSKGSGYAVEKIVCDNNKSASWDYVKWGIKLSNWSTRSRCNIYFKSLESFTIASKTFYLDEMQRCPSMNSDGTVTVNGMEDTYGYLCKAKDAYGDSYYYRGNVTNNYVKFGNWSTELVYGYLTDVSSNYLEYDSLKACQNSGSYNRKCTVIREKNAPMYWRIIRINGDGTVRVIYDGTVAHANSYASSDRQIGTTAFNDYWKKNNVKESTNSSIQYDNAGVGYMYGNRDGIVEQSIQYGTSSYTNTSTYYIAKEYNYNASTDRFTLKDPIAVKGSDMTSSYVGYYTFNSKGSSYSDRHMYKITSVTAGSSSATIGYSYVTYGTTSKEKAQTNTNSSDIKTYLDTWYENNIKGTTNEQYVADNIFCNDRSISSRTSSTYTNKGYGNERTYYRWSNTGGSYNNKMMLACPQKNDAFTVNDTTKGNGALTYGIGLLTADELILAGCWDVNNLNYYLYSGQSYWLASPSHLYGNHVDERIVFPGGNLGNTSVGYSYGARPVLNLSSDVLKNGNGTASDPYHA
;
A
#
# COMPACT_ATOMS: atom_id res chain seq x y z
N MET A 1 -36.78 88.91 -18.89
CA MET A 1 -35.32 88.82 -18.64
C MET A 1 -34.85 87.55 -17.89
N SER A 2 -35.59 86.41 -17.94
CA SER A 2 -35.29 85.22 -17.11
C SER A 2 -34.74 83.98 -17.87
N LYS A 3 -34.97 83.86 -19.18
CA LYS A 3 -34.54 82.67 -19.96
C LYS A 3 -33.04 82.65 -20.36
N ASN A 4 -32.39 83.81 -20.49
CA ASN A 4 -30.99 83.88 -20.97
C ASN A 4 -29.93 83.61 -19.87
N LYS A 5 -30.25 83.82 -18.58
CA LYS A 5 -29.34 83.52 -17.47
C LYS A 5 -29.23 82.01 -17.18
N LYS A 6 -30.32 81.25 -17.40
CA LYS A 6 -30.34 79.79 -17.22
C LYS A 6 -29.53 79.05 -18.29
N ARG A 7 -29.58 79.48 -19.57
CA ARG A 7 -28.81 78.85 -20.65
C ARG A 7 -27.30 79.06 -20.50
N LYS A 8 -26.83 80.26 -20.09
CA LYS A 8 -25.40 80.50 -19.83
C LYS A 8 -24.86 79.69 -18.65
N LYS A 9 -25.63 79.53 -17.57
CA LYS A 9 -25.23 78.66 -16.45
C LYS A 9 -25.16 77.18 -16.84
N LEU A 10 -26.09 76.69 -17.68
CA LEU A 10 -26.11 75.30 -18.13
C LEU A 10 -24.90 74.97 -19.03
N PHE A 11 -24.51 75.88 -19.92
CA PHE A 11 -23.32 75.70 -20.77
C PHE A 11 -22.01 75.71 -19.98
N ILE A 12 -21.86 76.58 -18.98
CA ILE A 12 -20.67 76.60 -18.11
C ILE A 12 -20.58 75.33 -17.26
N ILE A 13 -21.72 74.83 -16.76
CA ILE A 13 -21.77 73.57 -16.00
C ILE A 13 -21.44 72.37 -16.90
N LEU A 14 -21.94 72.32 -18.15
CA LEU A 14 -21.59 71.24 -19.08
C LEU A 14 -20.11 71.25 -19.48
N SER A 15 -19.50 72.41 -19.70
CA SER A 15 -18.06 72.50 -20.01
C SER A 15 -17.18 72.07 -18.84
N ILE A 16 -17.54 72.42 -17.60
CA ILE A 16 -16.80 72.00 -16.39
C ILE A 16 -16.96 70.49 -16.14
N VAL A 17 -18.16 69.94 -16.34
CA VAL A 17 -18.40 68.49 -16.24
C VAL A 17 -17.61 67.72 -17.30
N CYS A 18 -17.54 68.24 -18.54
CA CYS A 18 -16.78 67.60 -19.62
C CYS A 18 -15.26 67.60 -19.36
N LEU A 19 -14.71 68.70 -18.82
CA LEU A 19 -13.31 68.80 -18.42
C LEU A 19 -12.96 67.89 -17.23
N LEU A 20 -13.87 67.74 -16.25
CA LEU A 20 -13.70 66.82 -15.13
C LEU A 20 -13.84 65.36 -15.55
N THR A 21 -14.67 65.03 -16.54
CA THR A 21 -14.74 63.66 -17.10
C THR A 21 -13.51 63.30 -17.91
N ILE A 22 -12.92 64.24 -18.66
CA ILE A 22 -11.69 63.98 -19.43
C ILE A 22 -10.49 63.85 -18.49
N SER A 23 -10.41 64.65 -17.42
CA SER A 23 -9.33 64.53 -16.43
C SER A 23 -9.45 63.25 -15.61
N SER A 24 -10.66 62.82 -15.25
CA SER A 24 -10.88 61.56 -14.53
C SER A 24 -10.73 60.31 -15.41
N ILE A 25 -11.11 60.35 -16.70
CA ILE A 25 -10.77 59.28 -17.66
C ILE A 25 -9.26 59.21 -17.88
N SER A 26 -8.58 60.36 -18.01
CA SER A 26 -7.12 60.42 -18.07
C SER A 26 -6.47 59.89 -16.78
N PHE A 27 -7.04 60.18 -15.61
CA PHE A 27 -6.54 59.68 -14.32
C PHE A 27 -6.80 58.18 -14.14
N ILE A 28 -7.91 57.65 -14.66
CA ILE A 28 -8.22 56.21 -14.64
C ILE A 28 -7.32 55.45 -15.63
N TYR A 29 -7.00 56.04 -16.79
CA TYR A 29 -6.03 55.50 -17.75
C TYR A 29 -4.59 55.57 -17.20
N TYR A 30 -4.23 56.64 -16.48
CA TYR A 30 -2.92 56.79 -15.85
C TYR A 30 -2.75 55.93 -14.59
N LYS A 31 -3.87 55.54 -13.96
CA LYS A 31 -3.92 54.62 -12.82
C LYS A 31 -4.21 53.17 -13.23
N GLN A 32 -4.19 52.87 -14.53
CA GLN A 32 -3.89 51.53 -15.00
C GLN A 32 -2.41 51.31 -14.69
N SER A 33 -2.15 50.76 -13.51
CA SER A 33 -0.84 50.25 -13.08
C SER A 33 -0.16 49.66 -14.31
N THR A 34 0.91 50.29 -14.76
CA THR A 34 1.82 49.72 -15.74
C THR A 34 2.29 48.41 -15.13
N LYS A 35 1.64 47.30 -15.46
CA LYS A 35 2.17 45.97 -15.17
C LYS A 35 3.44 45.90 -15.97
N VAL A 36 4.55 46.17 -15.29
CA VAL A 36 5.85 46.12 -15.93
C VAL A 36 6.18 44.66 -16.13
N GLU A 37 5.95 44.17 -17.35
CA GLU A 37 6.22 42.78 -17.69
C GLU A 37 7.74 42.54 -17.73
N PRO A 38 8.23 41.42 -17.17
CA PRO A 38 9.61 41.01 -17.33
C PRO A 38 9.99 40.85 -18.79
N ILE A 39 11.24 41.16 -19.11
CA ILE A 39 11.86 40.62 -20.32
C ILE A 39 12.37 39.22 -19.96
N ILE A 40 11.80 38.17 -20.58
CA ILE A 40 12.19 36.78 -20.32
C ILE A 40 13.15 36.31 -21.41
N GLY A 41 14.36 35.92 -21.02
CA GLY A 41 15.29 35.16 -21.86
C GLY A 41 15.26 33.68 -21.50
N ALA A 42 15.39 32.80 -22.49
CA ALA A 42 15.49 31.36 -22.28
C ALA A 42 16.85 30.86 -22.76
N TYR A 43 17.47 29.97 -22.00
CA TYR A 43 18.67 29.25 -22.37
C TYR A 43 18.41 27.76 -22.21
N VAL A 44 18.76 26.95 -23.20
CA VAL A 44 18.63 25.49 -23.18
C VAL A 44 20.03 24.91 -23.28
N ASP A 45 20.43 24.15 -22.27
CA ASP A 45 21.77 23.55 -22.16
C ASP A 45 22.91 24.57 -22.36
N GLY A 46 22.69 25.79 -21.86
CA GLY A 46 23.64 26.91 -21.94
C GLY A 46 23.55 27.76 -23.21
N GLU A 47 22.80 27.34 -24.22
CA GLU A 47 22.62 28.09 -25.47
C GLU A 47 21.35 28.93 -25.44
N TYR A 48 21.39 30.15 -26.00
CA TYR A 48 20.21 31.02 -26.05
C TYR A 48 19.12 30.40 -26.95
N SER A 49 17.90 30.34 -26.44
CA SER A 49 16.73 29.88 -27.18
C SER A 49 15.77 31.03 -27.43
N THR A 50 15.25 31.13 -28.65
CA THR A 50 14.18 32.05 -29.03
C THR A 50 12.80 31.60 -28.54
N THR A 51 12.69 30.35 -28.08
CA THR A 51 11.43 29.77 -27.58
C THR A 51 11.64 29.12 -26.21
N LEU A 52 10.60 29.14 -25.37
CA LEU A 52 10.60 28.41 -24.12
C LEU A 52 10.28 26.93 -24.39
N PRO A 53 11.03 25.97 -23.81
CA PRO A 53 10.66 24.56 -23.88
C PRO A 53 9.22 24.35 -23.40
N SER A 54 8.47 23.46 -24.06
CA SER A 54 7.10 23.13 -23.63
C SER A 54 7.10 22.17 -22.45
N LYS A 55 6.00 22.14 -21.69
CA LYS A 55 5.86 21.15 -20.60
C LYS A 55 5.98 19.73 -21.17
N GLY A 56 6.76 18.87 -20.53
CA GLY A 56 6.98 17.49 -20.97
C GLY A 56 7.89 17.33 -22.19
N SER A 57 8.62 18.37 -22.60
CA SER A 57 9.59 18.30 -23.70
C SER A 57 10.98 17.81 -23.27
N GLY A 58 11.12 17.27 -22.07
CA GLY A 58 12.39 16.73 -21.58
C GLY A 58 13.36 17.74 -20.99
N TYR A 59 12.86 18.88 -20.53
CA TYR A 59 13.67 19.91 -19.89
C TYR A 59 13.15 20.24 -18.50
N ALA A 60 14.03 20.67 -17.61
CA ALA A 60 13.68 21.28 -16.32
C ALA A 60 14.46 22.57 -16.11
N VAL A 61 13.94 23.47 -15.25
CA VAL A 61 14.63 24.71 -14.91
C VAL A 61 15.81 24.39 -14.00
N GLU A 62 17.01 24.74 -14.44
CA GLU A 62 18.24 24.66 -13.65
C GLU A 62 18.35 25.86 -12.71
N LYS A 63 18.14 27.07 -13.23
CA LYS A 63 18.20 28.32 -12.46
C LYS A 63 17.46 29.44 -13.16
N ILE A 64 17.08 30.46 -12.37
CA ILE A 64 16.53 31.72 -12.87
C ILE A 64 17.40 32.85 -12.33
N VAL A 65 17.90 33.69 -13.24
CA VAL A 65 18.73 34.85 -12.90
C VAL A 65 18.00 36.10 -13.35
N CYS A 66 17.68 36.99 -12.40
CA CYS A 66 16.96 38.23 -12.68
C CYS A 66 17.78 39.46 -12.29
N ASP A 67 17.62 40.54 -13.06
CA ASP A 67 18.25 41.83 -12.80
C ASP A 67 17.56 42.61 -11.66
N ASN A 68 18.24 43.63 -11.14
CA ASN A 68 17.75 44.56 -10.12
C ASN A 68 17.33 43.88 -8.80
N ASN A 69 18.05 42.83 -8.39
CA ASN A 69 17.78 42.07 -7.17
C ASN A 69 16.32 41.54 -7.10
N LYS A 70 15.69 41.29 -8.25
CA LYS A 70 14.37 40.66 -8.29
C LYS A 70 14.49 39.15 -8.13
N SER A 71 13.50 38.54 -7.50
CA SER A 71 13.38 37.10 -7.37
C SER A 71 12.24 36.57 -8.24
N ALA A 72 12.48 35.40 -8.81
CA ALA A 72 11.49 34.63 -9.53
C ALA A 72 11.70 33.14 -9.25
N SER A 73 10.62 32.37 -9.40
CA SER A 73 10.60 30.92 -9.26
C SER A 73 9.87 30.31 -10.45
N TRP A 74 9.90 28.99 -10.58
CA TRP A 74 9.16 28.28 -11.62
C TRP A 74 7.97 27.53 -11.04
N ASP A 75 6.80 27.65 -11.68
CA ASP A 75 5.65 26.80 -11.43
C ASP A 75 5.72 25.60 -12.37
N TYR A 76 6.10 24.44 -11.86
CA TYR A 76 6.16 23.21 -12.66
C TYR A 76 4.77 22.64 -13.01
N VAL A 77 3.72 23.00 -12.26
CA VAL A 77 2.34 22.56 -12.55
C VAL A 77 1.80 23.35 -13.74
N LYS A 78 1.90 24.68 -13.67
CA LYS A 78 1.45 25.59 -14.73
C LYS A 78 2.46 25.75 -15.86
N TRP A 79 3.68 25.27 -15.65
CA TRP A 79 4.83 25.42 -16.54
C TRP A 79 5.09 26.89 -16.92
N GLY A 80 5.38 27.70 -15.91
CA GLY A 80 5.59 29.13 -16.12
C GLY A 80 6.29 29.85 -14.97
N ILE A 81 6.80 31.04 -15.24
CA ILE A 81 7.52 31.84 -14.24
C ILE A 81 6.57 32.44 -13.19
N LYS A 82 6.96 32.35 -11.93
CA LYS A 82 6.33 32.99 -10.77
C LYS A 82 7.17 34.17 -10.33
N LEU A 83 6.55 35.34 -10.30
CA LEU A 83 7.20 36.63 -10.02
C LEU A 83 6.83 37.12 -8.62
N SER A 84 7.82 37.55 -7.82
CA SER A 84 7.62 38.10 -6.47
C SER A 84 8.32 39.45 -6.30
N ASN A 85 7.64 40.43 -5.69
CA ASN A 85 8.14 41.80 -5.44
C ASN A 85 8.53 42.60 -6.70
N TRP A 86 7.65 42.60 -7.70
CA TRP A 86 7.84 43.30 -8.98
C TRP A 86 7.29 44.72 -8.96
N SER A 87 8.15 45.70 -9.23
CA SER A 87 7.81 47.14 -9.23
C SER A 87 8.57 47.95 -10.27
N THR A 88 9.55 47.35 -10.95
CA THR A 88 10.44 47.97 -11.92
C THR A 88 10.69 47.00 -13.08
N ARG A 89 11.09 47.52 -14.25
CA ARG A 89 11.39 46.69 -15.42
C ARG A 89 12.68 45.93 -15.20
N SER A 90 12.59 44.61 -15.13
CA SER A 90 13.74 43.71 -14.98
C SER A 90 13.74 42.65 -16.07
N ARG A 91 14.93 42.17 -16.42
CA ARG A 91 15.11 40.97 -17.22
C ARG A 91 15.26 39.76 -16.30
N CYS A 92 14.69 38.63 -16.70
CA CYS A 92 14.97 37.33 -16.10
C CYS A 92 15.40 36.36 -17.19
N ASN A 93 16.56 35.73 -17.01
CA ASN A 93 17.04 34.64 -17.84
C ASN A 93 16.72 33.32 -17.13
N ILE A 94 16.03 32.44 -17.83
CA ILE A 94 15.65 31.11 -17.36
C ILE A 94 16.56 30.11 -18.07
N TYR A 95 17.29 29.32 -17.29
CA TYR A 95 18.19 28.30 -17.79
C TYR A 95 17.52 26.95 -17.63
N PHE A 96 17.36 26.24 -18.73
CA PHE A 96 16.83 24.89 -18.82
C PHE A 96 17.97 23.92 -19.04
N LYS A 97 17.88 22.76 -18.40
CA LYS A 97 18.75 21.61 -18.64
C LYS A 97 17.95 20.44 -19.16
N SER A 98 18.53 19.67 -20.07
CA SER A 98 17.99 18.39 -20.51
C SER A 98 17.85 17.42 -19.33
N LEU A 99 16.73 16.70 -19.29
CA LEU A 99 16.44 15.68 -18.29
C LEU A 99 17.01 14.32 -18.69
N GLU A 100 17.35 13.51 -17.69
CA GLU A 100 17.61 12.09 -17.91
C GLU A 100 16.34 11.44 -18.49
N SER A 101 16.51 10.56 -19.47
CA SER A 101 15.38 9.87 -20.10
C SER A 101 15.75 8.43 -20.46
N PHE A 102 14.73 7.62 -20.68
CA PHE A 102 14.86 6.29 -21.26
C PHE A 102 13.76 6.07 -22.30
N THR A 103 13.98 5.12 -23.20
CA THR A 103 13.02 4.79 -24.25
C THR A 103 12.60 3.33 -24.13
N ILE A 104 11.29 3.09 -24.13
CA ILE A 104 10.70 1.76 -24.15
C ILE A 104 9.43 1.77 -25.00
N ALA A 105 9.20 0.70 -25.76
CA ALA A 105 8.06 0.60 -26.70
C ALA A 105 7.95 1.83 -27.63
N SER A 106 9.09 2.35 -28.10
CA SER A 106 9.19 3.54 -28.96
C SER A 106 8.64 4.84 -28.33
N LYS A 107 8.48 4.87 -27.00
CA LYS A 107 8.13 6.07 -26.24
C LYS A 107 9.28 6.48 -25.35
N THR A 108 9.53 7.79 -25.29
CA THR A 108 10.55 8.38 -24.41
C THR A 108 9.88 8.88 -23.13
N PHE A 109 10.48 8.53 -22.00
CA PHE A 109 10.05 8.92 -20.66
C PHE A 109 11.14 9.76 -20.02
N TYR A 110 10.74 10.90 -19.45
CA TYR A 110 11.65 11.81 -18.77
C TYR A 110 11.59 11.61 -17.27
N LEU A 111 12.76 11.61 -16.64
CA LEU A 111 12.93 11.41 -15.22
C LEU A 111 12.99 12.74 -14.48
N ASP A 112 12.46 12.72 -13.26
CA ASP A 112 12.61 13.78 -12.28
C ASP A 112 12.26 15.19 -12.82
N GLU A 113 11.21 15.29 -13.63
CA GLU A 113 10.76 16.56 -14.22
C GLU A 113 10.53 17.66 -13.17
N MET A 114 10.21 17.24 -11.94
CA MET A 114 9.92 18.11 -10.81
C MET A 114 11.15 18.41 -9.93
N GLN A 115 12.28 17.70 -10.13
CA GLN A 115 13.47 17.74 -9.28
C GLN A 115 13.16 17.40 -7.81
N ARG A 116 12.37 16.35 -7.62
CA ARG A 116 11.82 15.90 -6.32
C ARG A 116 12.05 14.41 -6.06
N CYS A 117 12.74 13.71 -6.96
CA CYS A 117 13.04 12.30 -6.72
C CYS A 117 13.83 12.11 -5.42
N PRO A 118 13.40 11.16 -4.57
CA PRO A 118 14.17 10.81 -3.38
C PRO A 118 15.55 10.27 -3.76
N SER A 119 16.53 10.45 -2.88
CA SER A 119 17.91 10.05 -3.13
C SER A 119 18.07 8.52 -3.15
N MET A 120 18.70 8.00 -4.19
CA MET A 120 19.13 6.60 -4.26
C MET A 120 20.48 6.44 -3.56
N ASN A 121 20.57 5.45 -2.68
CA ASN A 121 21.77 5.06 -1.94
C ASN A 121 22.69 4.19 -2.81
N SER A 122 23.95 4.03 -2.40
CA SER A 122 24.93 3.18 -3.09
C SER A 122 24.56 1.70 -3.10
N ASP A 123 23.76 1.24 -2.13
CA ASP A 123 23.22 -0.12 -2.04
C ASP A 123 21.98 -0.33 -2.94
N GLY A 124 21.58 0.68 -3.72
CA GLY A 124 20.42 0.65 -4.61
C GLY A 124 19.09 0.93 -3.93
N THR A 125 19.05 1.05 -2.60
CA THR A 125 17.84 1.44 -1.86
C THR A 125 17.55 2.93 -2.03
N VAL A 126 16.30 3.34 -1.88
CA VAL A 126 15.86 4.73 -2.02
C VAL A 126 15.50 5.29 -0.66
N THR A 127 16.08 6.43 -0.28
CA THR A 127 15.79 7.10 0.98
C THR A 127 14.54 7.97 0.86
N VAL A 128 13.43 7.55 1.45
CA VAL A 128 12.14 8.28 1.47
C VAL A 128 11.84 8.77 2.88
N ASN A 129 11.58 10.07 3.04
CA ASN A 129 11.38 10.71 4.35
C ASN A 129 9.94 11.21 4.58
N GLY A 130 9.01 10.91 3.67
CA GLY A 130 7.61 11.31 3.81
C GLY A 130 6.77 11.03 2.56
N MET A 131 5.49 11.36 2.68
CA MET A 131 4.52 11.29 1.58
C MET A 131 4.84 12.28 0.46
N GLU A 132 4.31 12.01 -0.74
CA GLU A 132 4.21 12.99 -1.83
C GLU A 132 2.76 12.98 -2.32
N ASP A 133 2.11 14.13 -2.23
CA ASP A 133 0.68 14.30 -2.47
C ASP A 133 0.38 15.40 -3.51
N THR A 134 1.42 16.12 -3.95
CA THR A 134 1.24 17.34 -4.72
C THR A 134 1.59 17.14 -6.18
N TYR A 135 2.77 16.57 -6.45
CA TYR A 135 3.31 16.47 -7.80
C TYR A 135 3.37 15.02 -8.28
N GLY A 136 3.11 14.80 -9.57
CA GLY A 136 3.32 13.52 -10.23
C GLY A 136 4.60 13.54 -11.06
N TYR A 137 5.50 12.58 -10.84
CA TYR A 137 6.77 12.46 -11.57
C TYR A 137 7.29 11.02 -11.56
N LEU A 138 8.29 10.75 -12.40
CA LEU A 138 8.93 9.44 -12.57
C LEU A 138 10.35 9.48 -12.00
N CYS A 139 10.71 8.47 -11.20
CA CYS A 139 12.00 8.36 -10.55
C CYS A 139 12.69 7.05 -10.89
N LYS A 140 14.01 6.98 -10.70
CA LYS A 140 14.83 5.81 -10.95
C LYS A 140 15.22 5.12 -9.64
N ALA A 141 15.23 3.79 -9.63
CA ALA A 141 15.71 2.95 -8.54
C ALA A 141 16.27 1.63 -9.11
N LYS A 142 16.96 0.85 -8.28
CA LYS A 142 17.43 -0.49 -8.68
C LYS A 142 16.43 -1.58 -8.26
N ASP A 143 16.15 -2.51 -9.16
CA ASP A 143 15.47 -3.78 -8.86
C ASP A 143 16.39 -4.98 -9.14
N ALA A 144 15.85 -6.20 -9.12
CA ALA A 144 16.61 -7.42 -9.42
C ALA A 144 17.00 -7.57 -10.91
N TYR A 145 16.53 -6.69 -11.78
CA TYR A 145 16.69 -6.75 -13.23
C TYR A 145 17.54 -5.58 -13.78
N GLY A 146 17.70 -4.50 -13.04
CA GLY A 146 18.52 -3.36 -13.42
C GLY A 146 17.94 -2.03 -12.92
N ASP A 147 17.99 -1.02 -13.78
CA ASP A 147 17.35 0.27 -13.53
C ASP A 147 15.85 0.17 -13.77
N SER A 148 15.08 0.37 -12.70
CA SER A 148 13.63 0.50 -12.73
C SER A 148 13.18 1.95 -12.60
N TYR A 149 12.00 2.24 -13.13
CA TYR A 149 11.43 3.58 -13.15
C TYR A 149 10.05 3.57 -12.52
N TYR A 150 9.90 4.22 -11.36
CA TYR A 150 8.68 4.17 -10.56
C TYR A 150 7.98 5.53 -10.50
N TYR A 151 6.65 5.50 -10.58
CA TYR A 151 5.82 6.69 -10.49
C TYR A 151 5.64 7.11 -9.04
N ARG A 152 5.67 8.42 -8.75
CA ARG A 152 5.49 9.00 -7.42
C ARG A 152 4.53 10.18 -7.42
N GLY A 153 3.63 10.19 -6.44
CA GLY A 153 2.75 11.30 -6.10
C GLY A 153 1.48 11.39 -6.94
N ASN A 154 1.07 12.60 -7.32
CA ASN A 154 -0.21 12.85 -8.00
C ASN A 154 -0.09 12.66 -9.53
N VAL A 155 0.23 11.43 -9.95
CA VAL A 155 0.44 11.06 -11.38
C VAL A 155 -0.89 10.88 -12.10
N THR A 156 -1.02 11.39 -13.32
CA THR A 156 -2.29 11.38 -14.08
C THR A 156 -2.22 10.69 -15.45
N ASN A 157 -1.03 10.23 -15.86
CA ASN A 157 -0.74 9.64 -17.17
C ASN A 157 -0.14 8.22 -17.07
N ASN A 158 -0.63 7.42 -16.11
CA ASN A 158 -0.16 6.06 -15.87
C ASN A 158 -1.30 5.02 -15.84
N TYR A 159 -2.38 5.26 -16.57
CA TYR A 159 -3.47 4.29 -16.73
C TYR A 159 -3.16 3.28 -17.83
N VAL A 160 -3.53 2.02 -17.59
CA VAL A 160 -3.51 0.92 -18.57
C VAL A 160 -4.92 0.32 -18.63
N LYS A 161 -5.43 0.05 -19.84
CA LYS A 161 -6.64 -0.72 -20.06
C LYS A 161 -6.24 -2.12 -20.52
N PHE A 162 -6.49 -3.13 -19.68
CA PHE A 162 -5.97 -4.49 -19.90
C PHE A 162 -6.93 -5.55 -19.36
N GLY A 163 -7.52 -6.34 -20.25
CA GLY A 163 -8.49 -7.38 -19.87
C GLY A 163 -9.91 -6.86 -19.64
N ASN A 164 -10.83 -7.83 -19.54
CA ASN A 164 -12.25 -7.63 -19.26
C ASN A 164 -12.71 -8.65 -18.23
N TRP A 165 -13.69 -8.29 -17.40
CA TRP A 165 -14.30 -9.21 -16.45
C TRP A 165 -15.09 -10.32 -17.15
N SER A 166 -14.83 -11.58 -16.80
CA SER A 166 -15.50 -12.72 -17.44
C SER A 166 -16.93 -12.95 -16.94
N THR A 167 -17.25 -12.43 -15.76
CA THR A 167 -18.55 -12.58 -15.08
C THR A 167 -19.15 -11.24 -14.67
N GLU A 168 -20.48 -11.24 -14.55
CA GLU A 168 -21.23 -10.16 -13.92
C GLU A 168 -21.00 -10.20 -12.40
N LEU A 169 -21.13 -9.06 -11.73
CA LEU A 169 -21.25 -8.98 -10.28
C LEU A 169 -22.61 -8.38 -9.94
N VAL A 170 -23.40 -9.14 -9.19
CA VAL A 170 -24.73 -8.72 -8.73
C VAL A 170 -24.77 -8.74 -7.22
N TYR A 171 -25.25 -7.66 -6.64
CA TYR A 171 -25.59 -7.60 -5.22
C TYR A 171 -27.05 -7.96 -5.04
N GLY A 172 -27.29 -9.05 -4.33
CA GLY A 172 -28.60 -9.43 -3.85
C GLY A 172 -28.81 -8.96 -2.42
N TYR A 173 -29.96 -8.36 -2.12
CA TYR A 173 -30.28 -7.79 -0.82
C TYR A 173 -31.42 -8.54 -0.12
N LEU A 174 -31.38 -8.58 1.21
CA LEU A 174 -32.40 -9.22 2.03
C LEU A 174 -33.77 -8.52 1.93
N THR A 175 -33.76 -7.19 1.83
CA THR A 175 -34.94 -6.35 1.66
C THR A 175 -34.61 -5.17 0.73
N ASP A 176 -35.64 -4.48 0.24
CA ASP A 176 -35.48 -3.35 -0.70
C ASP A 176 -34.71 -2.15 -0.11
N VAL A 177 -34.61 -2.08 1.23
CA VAL A 177 -33.96 -1.01 1.99
C VAL A 177 -32.72 -1.48 2.76
N SER A 178 -32.34 -2.75 2.66
CA SER A 178 -31.16 -3.27 3.37
C SER A 178 -29.87 -2.78 2.73
N SER A 179 -28.85 -2.51 3.55
CA SER A 179 -27.46 -2.32 3.10
C SER A 179 -26.67 -3.63 3.05
N ASN A 180 -27.19 -4.72 3.64
CA ASN A 180 -26.54 -6.02 3.62
C ASN A 180 -26.83 -6.73 2.30
N TYR A 181 -25.77 -7.23 1.66
CA TYR A 181 -25.87 -7.94 0.39
C TYR A 181 -25.09 -9.26 0.40
N LEU A 182 -25.46 -10.13 -0.53
CA LEU A 182 -24.63 -11.24 -1.01
C LEU A 182 -24.25 -11.00 -2.47
N GLU A 183 -23.07 -11.46 -2.84
CA GLU A 183 -22.57 -11.39 -4.21
C GLU A 183 -23.02 -12.60 -5.02
N TYR A 184 -23.44 -12.36 -6.25
CA TYR A 184 -23.84 -13.35 -7.24
C TYR A 184 -23.13 -13.09 -8.56
N ASP A 185 -22.88 -14.15 -9.33
CA ASP A 185 -22.21 -14.12 -10.64
C ASP A 185 -23.13 -13.74 -11.81
N SER A 186 -24.43 -13.60 -11.53
CA SER A 186 -25.46 -13.22 -12.50
C SER A 186 -26.75 -12.78 -11.83
N LEU A 187 -27.51 -11.95 -12.54
CA LEU A 187 -28.84 -11.51 -12.10
C LEU A 187 -29.78 -12.70 -11.89
N LYS A 188 -29.68 -13.72 -12.74
CA LYS A 188 -30.47 -14.95 -12.66
C LYS A 188 -30.12 -15.77 -11.42
N ALA A 189 -28.85 -15.88 -11.05
CA ALA A 189 -28.44 -16.57 -9.83
C ALA A 189 -28.98 -15.86 -8.58
N CYS A 190 -28.90 -14.54 -8.55
CA CYS A 190 -29.45 -13.73 -7.46
C CYS A 190 -30.97 -13.92 -7.33
N GLN A 191 -31.73 -13.77 -8.42
CA GLN A 191 -33.19 -13.85 -8.40
C GLN A 191 -33.73 -15.23 -7.99
N ASN A 192 -33.01 -16.30 -8.33
CA ASN A 192 -33.37 -17.67 -7.98
C ASN A 192 -32.81 -18.15 -6.64
N SER A 193 -32.02 -17.33 -5.94
CA SER A 193 -31.46 -17.69 -4.64
C SER A 193 -32.55 -17.81 -3.57
N GLY A 194 -32.33 -18.70 -2.60
CA GLY A 194 -33.21 -18.84 -1.44
C GLY A 194 -33.04 -17.74 -0.37
N SER A 195 -32.03 -16.88 -0.51
CA SER A 195 -31.75 -15.78 0.42
C SER A 195 -31.19 -14.57 -0.35
N TYR A 196 -31.36 -13.35 0.18
CA TYR A 196 -30.83 -12.12 -0.44
C TYR A 196 -31.25 -11.92 -1.91
N ASN A 197 -32.47 -12.30 -2.27
CA ASN A 197 -33.00 -12.21 -3.64
C ASN A 197 -34.11 -11.16 -3.78
N ARG A 198 -34.37 -10.37 -2.73
CA ARG A 198 -35.51 -9.44 -2.71
C ARG A 198 -35.31 -8.28 -3.69
N LYS A 199 -34.07 -7.79 -3.77
CA LYS A 199 -33.58 -6.83 -4.74
C LYS A 199 -32.24 -7.32 -5.27
N CYS A 200 -32.10 -7.41 -6.58
CA CYS A 200 -30.85 -7.78 -7.24
C CYS A 200 -30.37 -6.60 -8.08
N THR A 201 -29.15 -6.14 -7.84
CA THR A 201 -28.58 -4.96 -8.52
C THR A 201 -27.28 -5.36 -9.20
N VAL A 202 -27.20 -5.14 -10.52
CA VAL A 202 -25.95 -5.31 -11.25
C VAL A 202 -24.98 -4.21 -10.83
N ILE A 203 -23.86 -4.61 -10.27
CA ILE A 203 -22.78 -3.72 -9.81
C ILE A 203 -21.69 -3.61 -10.87
N ARG A 204 -21.47 -4.71 -11.60
CA ARG A 204 -20.52 -4.76 -12.70
C ARG A 204 -21.06 -5.69 -13.79
N GLU A 205 -21.12 -5.16 -15.00
CA GLU A 205 -21.51 -5.92 -16.18
C GLU A 205 -20.47 -6.98 -16.55
N LYS A 206 -20.94 -8.08 -17.15
CA LYS A 206 -20.04 -9.01 -17.85
C LYS A 206 -19.29 -8.27 -18.97
N ASN A 207 -18.01 -8.60 -19.16
CA ASN A 207 -17.09 -7.94 -20.08
C ASN A 207 -16.79 -6.48 -19.74
N ALA A 208 -17.10 -6.01 -18.52
CA ALA A 208 -16.64 -4.70 -18.07
C ALA A 208 -15.11 -4.61 -18.23
N PRO A 209 -14.59 -3.52 -18.82
CA PRO A 209 -13.15 -3.34 -18.99
C PRO A 209 -12.44 -3.26 -17.64
N MET A 210 -11.18 -3.69 -17.61
CA MET A 210 -10.32 -3.54 -16.45
C MET A 210 -9.32 -2.42 -16.67
N TYR A 211 -9.27 -1.49 -15.72
CA TYR A 211 -8.30 -0.40 -15.67
C TYR A 211 -7.28 -0.68 -14.58
N TRP A 212 -6.05 -0.24 -14.83
CA TRP A 212 -4.90 -0.47 -13.99
C TRP A 212 -4.05 0.79 -13.89
N ARG A 213 -3.25 0.90 -12.82
CA ARG A 213 -2.22 1.93 -12.66
C ARG A 213 -0.84 1.31 -12.79
N ILE A 214 0.03 1.93 -13.59
CA ILE A 214 1.45 1.57 -13.63
C ILE A 214 2.08 2.01 -12.31
N ILE A 215 2.66 1.04 -11.61
CA ILE A 215 3.48 1.25 -10.41
C ILE A 215 4.88 1.66 -10.85
N ARG A 216 5.46 0.85 -11.74
CA ARG A 216 6.82 1.01 -12.25
C ARG A 216 7.04 0.26 -13.56
N ILE A 217 8.08 0.66 -14.28
CA ILE A 217 8.70 -0.11 -15.36
C ILE A 217 9.94 -0.78 -14.76
N ASN A 218 9.99 -2.11 -14.80
CA ASN A 218 11.06 -2.94 -14.23
C ASN A 218 12.34 -2.84 -15.06
N GLY A 219 13.47 -3.31 -14.50
CA GLY A 219 14.77 -3.27 -15.18
C GLY A 219 14.87 -4.13 -16.44
N ASP A 220 13.98 -5.10 -16.60
CA ASP A 220 13.83 -5.91 -17.83
C ASP A 220 12.85 -5.30 -18.85
N GLY A 221 12.29 -4.13 -18.55
CA GLY A 221 11.30 -3.43 -19.38
C GLY A 221 9.85 -3.88 -19.17
N THR A 222 9.58 -4.86 -18.32
CA THR A 222 8.19 -5.24 -18.00
C THR A 222 7.50 -4.13 -17.19
N VAL A 223 6.18 -4.00 -17.37
CA VAL A 223 5.36 -2.94 -16.78
C VAL A 223 4.57 -3.51 -15.62
N ARG A 224 4.91 -3.11 -14.39
CA ARG A 224 4.23 -3.55 -13.18
C ARG A 224 3.01 -2.70 -12.93
N VAL A 225 1.83 -3.33 -12.87
CA VAL A 225 0.53 -2.65 -12.78
C VAL A 225 -0.30 -3.18 -11.63
N ILE A 226 -1.12 -2.33 -11.02
CA ILE A 226 -2.11 -2.69 -9.99
C ILE A 226 -3.52 -2.38 -10.48
N TYR A 227 -4.46 -3.29 -10.19
CA TYR A 227 -5.86 -3.13 -10.57
C TYR A 227 -6.46 -1.87 -9.95
N ASP A 228 -7.22 -1.13 -10.75
CA ASP A 228 -7.80 0.18 -10.39
C ASP A 228 -9.23 0.36 -10.87
N GLY A 229 -9.95 -0.75 -11.07
CA GLY A 229 -11.40 -0.72 -11.27
C GLY A 229 -11.86 -0.86 -12.72
N THR A 230 -13.13 -0.53 -12.92
CA THR A 230 -13.84 -0.70 -14.20
C THR A 230 -13.89 0.56 -15.04
N VAL A 231 -13.37 1.66 -14.50
CA VAL A 231 -13.20 2.96 -15.16
C VAL A 231 -11.87 3.57 -14.72
N ALA A 232 -11.35 4.53 -15.51
CA ALA A 232 -10.18 5.31 -15.10
C ALA A 232 -10.60 6.38 -14.07
N HIS A 233 -10.44 6.05 -12.80
CA HIS A 233 -10.80 6.97 -11.71
C HIS A 233 -9.79 8.09 -11.53
N ALA A 234 -10.26 9.32 -11.37
CA ALA A 234 -9.41 10.43 -10.97
C ALA A 234 -8.69 10.15 -9.64
N ASN A 235 -7.51 10.76 -9.45
CA ASN A 235 -6.84 10.74 -8.15
C ASN A 235 -7.73 11.41 -7.09
N SER A 236 -7.54 11.05 -5.82
CA SER A 236 -8.40 11.47 -4.70
C SER A 236 -9.84 10.96 -4.71
N TYR A 237 -10.28 10.23 -5.74
CA TYR A 237 -11.60 9.62 -5.79
C TYR A 237 -11.62 8.22 -5.17
N ALA A 238 -12.44 8.04 -4.13
CA ALA A 238 -12.65 6.74 -3.48
C ALA A 238 -13.66 5.89 -4.26
N SER A 239 -13.35 4.62 -4.50
CA SER A 239 -14.29 3.68 -5.13
C SER A 239 -14.05 2.24 -4.68
N SER A 240 -15.14 1.51 -4.43
CA SER A 240 -15.09 0.10 -4.04
C SER A 240 -14.74 -0.85 -5.19
N ASP A 241 -14.90 -0.42 -6.45
CA ASP A 241 -14.56 -1.25 -7.62
C ASP A 241 -13.04 -1.32 -7.90
N ARG A 242 -12.22 -0.55 -7.19
CA ARG A 242 -10.73 -0.57 -7.29
C ARG A 242 -10.08 -1.79 -6.63
N GLN A 243 -10.87 -2.76 -6.19
CA GLN A 243 -10.46 -4.06 -5.64
C GLN A 243 -11.38 -5.16 -6.16
N ILE A 244 -10.91 -6.40 -6.16
CA ILE A 244 -11.64 -7.53 -6.75
C ILE A 244 -12.53 -8.28 -5.74
N GLY A 245 -12.76 -7.69 -4.57
CA GLY A 245 -13.45 -8.28 -3.42
C GLY A 245 -12.57 -8.30 -2.18
N THR A 246 -13.01 -9.02 -1.14
CA THR A 246 -12.32 -9.08 0.15
C THR A 246 -11.99 -10.52 0.56
N THR A 247 -10.90 -10.70 1.30
CA THR A 247 -10.47 -11.98 1.86
C THR A 247 -9.59 -11.76 3.07
N ALA A 248 -9.49 -12.76 3.95
CA ALA A 248 -8.37 -12.85 4.87
C ALA A 248 -7.05 -12.89 4.09
N PHE A 249 -5.98 -12.38 4.69
CA PHE A 249 -4.65 -12.66 4.17
C PHE A 249 -4.35 -14.16 4.35
N ASN A 250 -4.56 -14.67 5.56
CA ASN A 250 -4.40 -16.07 5.91
C ASN A 250 -5.11 -16.37 7.24
N ASP A 251 -5.97 -17.39 7.30
CA ASP A 251 -6.79 -17.64 8.49
C ASP A 251 -6.49 -19.00 9.16
N TYR A 252 -6.38 -20.07 8.35
CA TYR A 252 -6.26 -21.43 8.86
C TYR A 252 -5.01 -22.15 8.37
N TRP A 253 -4.51 -23.04 9.22
CA TRP A 253 -3.47 -23.99 8.85
C TRP A 253 -3.90 -24.88 7.69
N LYS A 254 -2.98 -25.04 6.75
CA LYS A 254 -3.03 -26.03 5.67
C LYS A 254 -1.84 -26.98 5.83
N LYS A 255 -2.05 -28.21 5.37
CA LYS A 255 -1.01 -29.21 5.18
C LYS A 255 -0.98 -29.60 3.72
N ASN A 256 0.08 -29.21 3.02
CA ASN A 256 0.24 -29.42 1.57
C ASN A 256 -0.94 -28.86 0.76
N ASN A 257 -1.27 -27.57 0.98
CA ASN A 257 -2.40 -26.83 0.39
C ASN A 257 -3.81 -27.32 0.77
N VAL A 258 -3.95 -28.30 1.66
CA VAL A 258 -5.24 -28.76 2.15
C VAL A 258 -5.50 -28.19 3.55
N LYS A 259 -6.60 -27.46 3.72
CA LYS A 259 -7.02 -26.94 5.03
C LYS A 259 -7.16 -28.08 6.04
N GLU A 260 -6.56 -27.93 7.21
CA GLU A 260 -6.63 -28.95 8.25
C GLU A 260 -8.04 -29.03 8.87
N SER A 261 -8.52 -30.24 9.15
CA SER A 261 -9.87 -30.52 9.65
C SER A 261 -10.14 -29.96 11.06
N THR A 262 -9.08 -29.65 11.81
CA THR A 262 -9.15 -29.08 13.16
C THR A 262 -9.56 -27.60 13.18
N ASN A 263 -9.62 -26.95 12.01
CA ASN A 263 -9.88 -25.51 11.86
C ASN A 263 -8.96 -24.68 12.76
N SER A 264 -7.69 -25.04 12.79
CA SER A 264 -6.68 -24.39 13.62
C SER A 264 -6.25 -23.07 12.98
N SER A 265 -6.32 -21.98 13.76
CA SER A 265 -5.91 -20.67 13.28
C SER A 265 -4.40 -20.60 13.10
N ILE A 266 -3.94 -20.02 11.99
CA ILE A 266 -2.51 -19.78 11.73
C ILE A 266 -2.00 -18.50 12.40
N GLN A 267 -2.89 -17.67 12.96
CA GLN A 267 -2.54 -16.34 13.47
C GLN A 267 -1.55 -16.36 14.64
N TYR A 268 -1.36 -17.52 15.28
CA TYR A 268 -0.42 -17.73 16.38
C TYR A 268 1.00 -18.10 15.93
N ASP A 269 1.25 -18.17 14.63
CA ASP A 269 2.52 -18.61 14.06
C ASP A 269 3.08 -17.63 13.04
N ASN A 270 4.40 -17.44 13.06
CA ASN A 270 5.12 -16.61 12.09
C ASN A 270 4.95 -17.10 10.65
N ALA A 271 4.53 -18.34 10.41
CA ALA A 271 4.10 -18.80 9.09
C ALA A 271 2.95 -17.97 8.51
N GLY A 272 2.11 -17.35 9.35
CA GLY A 272 0.92 -16.60 8.93
C GLY A 272 1.18 -15.38 8.03
N VAL A 273 2.37 -14.77 8.08
CA VAL A 273 2.77 -13.64 7.21
C VAL A 273 3.24 -14.06 5.80
N GLY A 274 3.19 -15.35 5.50
CA GLY A 274 3.62 -15.86 4.21
C GLY A 274 2.56 -15.63 3.13
N TYR A 275 2.93 -15.03 1.99
CA TYR A 275 2.15 -15.18 0.75
C TYR A 275 2.05 -16.67 0.36
N MET A 276 3.14 -17.40 0.63
CA MET A 276 3.15 -18.84 0.83
C MET A 276 3.89 -19.16 2.13
N TYR A 277 3.57 -20.28 2.77
CA TYR A 277 4.06 -20.63 4.10
C TYR A 277 4.27 -22.14 4.27
N GLY A 278 5.01 -22.54 5.29
CA GLY A 278 5.33 -23.95 5.53
C GLY A 278 4.32 -24.73 6.36
N ASN A 279 4.54 -26.03 6.49
CA ASN A 279 3.75 -26.87 7.40
C ASN A 279 4.24 -26.71 8.85
N ARG A 280 3.32 -26.68 9.82
CA ARG A 280 3.66 -26.89 11.23
C ARG A 280 4.21 -28.31 11.44
N ASP A 281 5.18 -28.45 12.34
CA ASP A 281 5.96 -29.69 12.48
C ASP A 281 6.29 -30.09 13.92
N GLY A 282 5.97 -29.28 14.92
CA GLY A 282 6.27 -29.64 16.30
C GLY A 282 5.66 -28.72 17.35
N ILE A 283 5.85 -29.11 18.61
CA ILE A 283 5.47 -28.28 19.75
C ILE A 283 6.52 -27.18 19.93
N VAL A 284 6.06 -25.94 20.08
CA VAL A 284 6.87 -24.75 20.30
C VAL A 284 6.57 -24.21 21.69
N GLU A 285 7.57 -24.20 22.55
CA GLU A 285 7.54 -23.46 23.81
C GLU A 285 8.20 -22.10 23.61
N GLN A 286 7.44 -21.03 23.76
CA GLN A 286 7.92 -19.67 23.59
C GLN A 286 9.04 -19.38 24.60
N SER A 287 10.19 -18.90 24.09
CA SER A 287 11.41 -18.78 24.89
C SER A 287 11.44 -17.64 25.90
N ILE A 288 10.50 -16.69 25.81
CA ILE A 288 10.37 -15.55 26.71
C ILE A 288 9.00 -15.51 27.38
N GLN A 289 8.95 -14.92 28.58
CA GLN A 289 7.70 -14.68 29.28
C GLN A 289 6.80 -13.76 28.44
N TYR A 290 5.59 -14.22 28.14
CA TYR A 290 4.59 -13.47 27.39
C TYR A 290 3.92 -12.40 28.26
N GLY A 291 3.52 -12.79 29.46
CA GLY A 291 2.73 -11.96 30.37
C GLY A 291 2.63 -12.57 31.76
N THR A 292 1.75 -12.00 32.58
CA THR A 292 1.47 -12.46 33.94
C THR A 292 -0.02 -12.64 34.17
N SER A 293 -0.37 -13.52 35.11
CA SER A 293 -1.73 -13.71 35.62
C SER A 293 -1.73 -13.66 37.15
N SER A 294 -2.82 -13.15 37.73
CA SER A 294 -3.01 -13.16 39.18
C SER A 294 -3.83 -14.37 39.59
N TYR A 295 -3.28 -15.20 40.48
CA TYR A 295 -3.92 -16.37 41.04
C TYR A 295 -4.37 -16.06 42.47
N THR A 296 -5.67 -15.99 42.72
CA THR A 296 -6.22 -15.51 44.00
C THR A 296 -6.31 -16.60 45.06
N ASN A 297 -6.27 -16.20 46.32
CA ASN A 297 -6.50 -17.08 47.48
C ASN A 297 -7.96 -17.58 47.60
N THR A 298 -8.87 -17.13 46.73
CA THR A 298 -10.25 -17.60 46.65
C THR A 298 -10.47 -18.64 45.56
N SER A 299 -9.43 -18.94 44.77
CA SER A 299 -9.53 -19.83 43.62
C SER A 299 -8.47 -20.91 43.66
N THR A 300 -8.84 -22.09 43.18
CA THR A 300 -7.93 -23.21 42.93
C THR A 300 -7.69 -23.31 41.44
N TYR A 301 -6.43 -23.46 41.08
CA TYR A 301 -5.96 -23.56 39.70
C TYR A 301 -5.33 -24.93 39.51
N TYR A 302 -5.42 -25.44 38.28
CA TYR A 302 -4.87 -26.74 37.92
C TYR A 302 -3.58 -26.56 37.14
N ILE A 303 -2.54 -27.23 37.62
CA ILE A 303 -1.20 -27.22 37.01
C ILE A 303 -0.67 -28.65 36.89
N ALA A 304 0.25 -28.90 35.97
CA ALA A 304 0.87 -30.21 35.79
C ALA A 304 2.35 -30.11 35.39
N LYS A 305 3.13 -31.15 35.69
CA LYS A 305 4.53 -31.25 35.21
C LYS A 305 4.61 -31.65 33.74
N GLU A 306 3.59 -32.33 33.24
CA GLU A 306 3.52 -32.86 31.88
C GLU A 306 2.16 -32.52 31.26
N TYR A 307 2.08 -32.67 29.95
CA TYR A 307 0.86 -32.47 29.18
C TYR A 307 0.72 -33.56 28.13
N ASN A 308 -0.50 -33.72 27.62
CA ASN A 308 -0.77 -34.49 26.40
C ASN A 308 -1.16 -33.52 25.29
N TYR A 309 -0.80 -33.85 24.04
CA TYR A 309 -1.26 -33.16 22.85
C TYR A 309 -1.96 -34.16 21.92
N ASN A 310 -3.20 -33.87 21.53
CA ASN A 310 -3.96 -34.66 20.59
C ASN A 310 -3.99 -33.96 19.22
N ALA A 311 -3.22 -34.48 18.27
CA ALA A 311 -3.12 -33.95 16.92
C ALA A 311 -4.43 -34.04 16.12
N SER A 312 -5.31 -35.01 16.41
CA SER A 312 -6.59 -35.17 15.69
C SER A 312 -7.61 -34.07 16.00
N THR A 313 -7.48 -33.46 17.19
CA THR A 313 -8.35 -32.37 17.64
C THR A 313 -7.60 -31.04 17.76
N ASP A 314 -6.27 -31.05 17.60
CA ASP A 314 -5.36 -29.94 17.90
C ASP A 314 -5.55 -29.37 19.31
N ARG A 315 -5.55 -30.23 20.33
CA ARG A 315 -5.75 -29.79 21.72
C ARG A 315 -4.72 -30.32 22.69
N PHE A 316 -4.31 -29.45 23.60
CA PHE A 316 -3.53 -29.76 24.78
C PHE A 316 -4.46 -30.12 25.94
N THR A 317 -3.97 -30.98 26.84
CA THR A 317 -4.57 -31.27 28.16
C THR A 317 -3.46 -31.42 29.19
N LEU A 318 -3.70 -31.07 30.44
CA LEU A 318 -2.77 -31.35 31.54
C LEU A 318 -2.75 -32.86 31.85
N LYS A 319 -1.55 -33.43 32.02
CA LYS A 319 -1.38 -34.83 32.41
C LYS A 319 -1.21 -34.91 33.93
N ASP A 320 -2.10 -35.63 34.60
CA ASP A 320 -2.13 -35.79 36.05
C ASP A 320 -2.11 -34.45 36.82
N PRO A 321 -3.08 -33.53 36.57
CA PRO A 321 -3.05 -32.20 37.15
C PRO A 321 -3.24 -32.20 38.67
N ILE A 322 -2.46 -31.37 39.34
CA ILE A 322 -2.64 -31.07 40.77
C ILE A 322 -3.43 -29.77 40.95
N ALA A 323 -4.23 -29.73 42.02
CA ALA A 323 -5.01 -28.57 42.42
C ALA A 323 -4.18 -27.71 43.39
N VAL A 324 -3.91 -26.45 43.03
CA VAL A 324 -3.15 -25.52 43.86
C VAL A 324 -3.98 -24.25 44.09
N LYS A 325 -4.17 -23.88 45.36
CA LYS A 325 -4.82 -22.61 45.71
C LYS A 325 -3.91 -21.46 45.30
N GLY A 326 -4.47 -20.37 44.77
CA GLY A 326 -3.64 -19.30 44.19
C GLY A 326 -2.63 -18.67 45.16
N SER A 327 -2.96 -18.56 46.46
CA SER A 327 -2.02 -18.11 47.51
C SER A 327 -0.86 -19.06 47.77
N ASP A 328 -1.00 -20.33 47.42
CA ASP A 328 -0.07 -21.41 47.77
C ASP A 328 0.93 -21.66 46.63
N MET A 329 0.85 -20.88 45.55
CA MET A 329 1.79 -20.92 44.44
C MET A 329 3.16 -20.42 44.91
N THR A 330 4.20 -21.24 44.69
CA THR A 330 5.60 -20.92 45.00
C THR A 330 6.49 -21.09 43.77
N SER A 331 7.75 -20.65 43.86
CA SER A 331 8.75 -20.83 42.80
C SER A 331 9.02 -22.29 42.43
N SER A 332 8.65 -23.25 43.29
CA SER A 332 8.76 -24.69 42.97
C SER A 332 7.87 -25.14 41.81
N TYR A 333 6.87 -24.33 41.42
CA TYR A 333 5.99 -24.59 40.28
C TYR A 333 6.48 -23.95 38.97
N VAL A 334 7.63 -23.28 38.95
CA VAL A 334 8.25 -22.84 37.69
C VAL A 334 8.57 -24.06 36.83
N GLY A 335 8.21 -23.99 35.54
CA GLY A 335 8.30 -25.09 34.58
C GLY A 335 7.05 -25.96 34.48
N TYR A 336 6.08 -25.83 35.39
CA TYR A 336 4.79 -26.50 35.27
C TYR A 336 3.95 -25.86 34.16
N TYR A 337 2.97 -26.61 33.68
CA TYR A 337 2.03 -26.21 32.65
C TYR A 337 0.65 -25.91 33.24
N THR A 338 -0.06 -24.97 32.63
CA THR A 338 -1.37 -24.49 33.08
C THR A 338 -2.16 -23.92 31.91
N PHE A 339 -3.49 -23.87 32.06
CA PHE A 339 -4.37 -23.09 31.19
C PHE A 339 -4.81 -21.77 31.82
N ASN A 340 -4.22 -21.37 32.96
CA ASN A 340 -4.74 -20.29 33.81
C ASN A 340 -6.22 -20.48 34.17
N SER A 341 -6.65 -21.74 34.26
CA SER A 341 -8.04 -22.16 34.42
C SER A 341 -8.26 -22.83 35.78
N LYS A 342 -9.53 -22.78 36.22
CA LYS A 342 -10.02 -23.45 37.44
C LYS A 342 -10.62 -24.83 37.15
N GLY A 343 -10.51 -25.34 35.92
CA GLY A 343 -11.00 -26.66 35.54
C GLY A 343 -9.87 -27.65 35.27
N SER A 344 -9.93 -28.83 35.88
CA SER A 344 -8.94 -29.91 35.70
C SER A 344 -8.96 -30.53 34.30
N SER A 345 -10.11 -30.54 33.65
CA SER A 345 -10.33 -31.14 32.33
C SER A 345 -10.36 -30.11 31.20
N TYR A 346 -9.87 -28.89 31.43
CA TYR A 346 -9.81 -27.86 30.40
C TYR A 346 -8.83 -28.28 29.30
N SER A 347 -9.19 -27.97 28.04
CA SER A 347 -8.36 -28.26 26.87
C SER A 347 -8.44 -27.11 25.87
N ASP A 348 -7.35 -26.83 25.16
CA ASP A 348 -7.26 -25.71 24.22
C ASP A 348 -6.15 -25.95 23.18
N ARG A 349 -6.11 -25.12 22.13
CA ARG A 349 -5.10 -25.21 21.06
C ARG A 349 -3.71 -24.71 21.48
N HIS A 350 -3.64 -24.01 22.61
CA HIS A 350 -2.41 -23.57 23.24
C HIS A 350 -2.51 -23.76 24.74
N MET A 351 -1.36 -23.82 25.40
CA MET A 351 -1.25 -23.89 26.86
C MET A 351 -0.18 -22.90 27.33
N TYR A 352 0.00 -22.77 28.63
CA TYR A 352 1.00 -21.91 29.22
C TYR A 352 2.02 -22.71 30.02
N LYS A 353 3.29 -22.34 29.92
CA LYS A 353 4.36 -22.77 30.81
C LYS A 353 4.61 -21.68 31.84
N ILE A 354 4.68 -22.04 33.11
CA ILE A 354 4.97 -21.11 34.20
C ILE A 354 6.45 -20.75 34.15
N THR A 355 6.76 -19.48 33.96
CA THR A 355 8.13 -18.95 33.85
C THR A 355 8.59 -18.27 35.13
N SER A 356 7.68 -17.73 35.94
CA SER A 356 7.99 -17.12 37.23
C SER A 356 6.80 -17.18 38.18
N VAL A 357 7.08 -17.18 39.49
CA VAL A 357 6.05 -17.10 40.53
C VAL A 357 6.50 -16.10 41.60
N THR A 358 5.69 -15.07 41.83
CA THR A 358 5.83 -14.16 42.97
C THR A 358 4.70 -14.44 43.95
N ALA A 359 5.02 -15.09 45.06
CA ALA A 359 4.05 -15.46 46.09
C ALA A 359 3.50 -14.22 46.81
N GLY A 360 2.25 -14.32 47.28
CA GLY A 360 1.60 -13.28 48.07
C GLY A 360 0.46 -13.85 48.91
N SER A 361 0.13 -13.17 50.01
CA SER A 361 -0.84 -13.68 51.01
C SER A 361 -2.28 -13.72 50.49
N SER A 362 -2.66 -12.79 49.61
CA SER A 362 -3.98 -12.72 48.97
C SER A 362 -4.01 -13.26 47.54
N SER A 363 -2.89 -13.19 46.84
CA SER A 363 -2.72 -13.72 45.48
C SER A 363 -1.25 -13.90 45.15
N ALA A 364 -0.94 -14.86 44.28
CA ALA A 364 0.36 -14.97 43.62
C ALA A 364 0.31 -14.40 42.20
N THR A 365 1.41 -13.79 41.77
CA THR A 365 1.61 -13.37 40.37
C THR A 365 2.38 -14.46 39.63
N ILE A 366 1.76 -14.99 38.58
CA ILE A 366 2.30 -16.10 37.77
C ILE A 366 2.73 -15.55 36.42
N GLY A 367 4.04 -15.54 36.15
CA GLY A 367 4.56 -15.29 34.82
C GLY A 367 4.44 -16.54 33.96
N TYR A 368 4.09 -16.36 32.69
CA TYR A 368 3.91 -17.48 31.77
C TYR A 368 4.36 -17.17 30.34
N SER A 369 4.67 -18.23 29.59
CA SER A 369 4.89 -18.21 28.14
C SER A 369 3.97 -19.21 27.43
N TYR A 370 3.73 -19.03 26.14
CA TYR A 370 2.87 -19.91 25.36
C TYR A 370 3.55 -21.23 24.96
N VAL A 371 2.74 -22.28 24.90
CA VAL A 371 3.05 -23.58 24.30
C VAL A 371 2.03 -23.85 23.20
N THR A 372 2.48 -24.04 21.96
CA THR A 372 1.62 -24.24 20.77
C THR A 372 2.13 -25.40 19.91
N TYR A 373 1.31 -25.94 19.01
CA TYR A 373 1.78 -26.81 17.92
C TYR A 373 1.87 -26.00 16.62
N GLY A 374 3.10 -25.79 16.14
CA GLY A 374 3.44 -24.82 15.10
C GLY A 374 4.73 -25.15 14.36
N THR A 375 5.34 -24.16 13.74
CA THR A 375 6.63 -24.29 13.05
C THR A 375 7.78 -24.18 14.05
N THR A 376 8.70 -25.16 14.02
CA THR A 376 9.79 -25.25 15.00
C THR A 376 11.05 -24.48 14.61
N SER A 377 11.13 -23.99 13.37
CA SER A 377 12.26 -23.19 12.87
C SER A 377 11.82 -22.18 11.80
N LYS A 378 12.67 -21.18 11.56
CA LYS A 378 12.42 -20.16 10.52
C LYS A 378 12.30 -20.82 9.13
N GLU A 379 13.20 -21.76 8.85
CA GLU A 379 13.22 -22.50 7.59
C GLU A 379 11.90 -23.25 7.40
N LYS A 380 11.39 -23.87 8.45
CA LYS A 380 10.09 -24.56 8.43
C LYS A 380 8.95 -23.60 8.13
N ALA A 381 8.88 -22.46 8.81
CA ALA A 381 7.87 -21.43 8.54
C ALA A 381 7.88 -20.92 7.09
N GLN A 382 9.05 -20.93 6.45
CA GLN A 382 9.30 -20.34 5.13
C GLN A 382 9.41 -21.37 3.98
N THR A 383 9.09 -22.65 4.18
CA THR A 383 9.17 -23.68 3.11
C THR A 383 8.22 -23.46 1.92
N ASN A 384 7.30 -22.50 2.00
CA ASN A 384 6.38 -22.11 0.92
C ASN A 384 5.56 -23.27 0.32
N THR A 385 5.22 -24.25 1.15
CA THR A 385 4.44 -25.43 0.74
C THR A 385 2.95 -25.13 0.57
N ASN A 386 2.43 -24.18 1.36
CA ASN A 386 1.02 -23.82 1.42
C ASN A 386 0.79 -22.40 0.88
N SER A 387 -0.25 -22.23 0.07
CA SER A 387 -0.73 -20.92 -0.37
C SER A 387 -1.56 -20.27 0.73
N SER A 388 -1.36 -18.97 0.96
CA SER A 388 -2.26 -18.18 1.80
C SER A 388 -3.66 -18.09 1.19
N ASP A 389 -4.62 -17.60 1.97
CA ASP A 389 -5.99 -17.42 1.50
C ASP A 389 -6.06 -16.32 0.43
N ILE A 390 -5.33 -15.20 0.62
CA ILE A 390 -5.22 -14.15 -0.39
C ILE A 390 -4.57 -14.65 -1.69
N LYS A 391 -3.55 -15.50 -1.63
CA LYS A 391 -2.95 -16.08 -2.85
C LYS A 391 -3.96 -16.94 -3.60
N THR A 392 -4.67 -17.81 -2.88
CA THR A 392 -5.71 -18.68 -3.47
C THR A 392 -6.82 -17.85 -4.13
N TYR A 393 -7.19 -16.73 -3.48
CA TYR A 393 -8.17 -15.77 -4.01
C TYR A 393 -7.70 -15.09 -5.31
N LEU A 394 -6.44 -14.66 -5.35
CA LEU A 394 -5.83 -14.07 -6.55
C LEU A 394 -5.67 -15.09 -7.68
N ASP A 395 -5.24 -16.31 -7.39
CA ASP A 395 -5.10 -17.39 -8.37
C ASP A 395 -6.47 -17.70 -9.01
N THR A 396 -7.52 -17.81 -8.20
CA THR A 396 -8.90 -18.02 -8.69
C THR A 396 -9.35 -16.87 -9.58
N TRP A 397 -9.03 -15.62 -9.21
CA TRP A 397 -9.35 -14.46 -10.05
C TRP A 397 -8.59 -14.52 -11.39
N TYR A 398 -7.31 -14.89 -11.38
CA TYR A 398 -6.49 -15.01 -12.59
C TYR A 398 -7.04 -16.09 -13.52
N GLU A 399 -7.37 -17.27 -12.99
CA GLU A 399 -7.98 -18.37 -13.74
C GLU A 399 -9.26 -17.95 -14.46
N ASN A 400 -10.10 -17.18 -13.76
CA ASN A 400 -11.39 -16.79 -14.30
C ASN A 400 -11.31 -15.64 -15.30
N ASN A 401 -10.31 -14.75 -15.22
CA ASN A 401 -10.31 -13.48 -15.97
C ASN A 401 -9.16 -13.33 -16.96
N ILE A 402 -8.05 -14.03 -16.79
CA ILE A 402 -6.84 -13.87 -17.60
C ILE A 402 -6.50 -15.16 -18.36
N LYS A 403 -6.49 -16.31 -17.66
CA LYS A 403 -6.09 -17.59 -18.23
C LYS A 403 -6.90 -17.95 -19.48
N GLY A 404 -6.21 -18.35 -20.54
CA GLY A 404 -6.79 -18.72 -21.83
C GLY A 404 -7.34 -17.55 -22.66
N THR A 405 -7.22 -16.31 -22.18
CA THR A 405 -7.59 -15.12 -22.97
C THR A 405 -6.43 -14.66 -23.84
N THR A 406 -6.71 -13.83 -24.85
CA THR A 406 -5.66 -13.17 -25.64
C THR A 406 -4.76 -12.24 -24.81
N ASN A 407 -5.17 -11.85 -23.60
CA ASN A 407 -4.39 -10.97 -22.73
C ASN A 407 -3.27 -11.73 -22.00
N GLU A 408 -3.44 -13.03 -21.78
CA GLU A 408 -2.45 -13.85 -21.04
C GLU A 408 -1.06 -13.79 -21.68
N GLN A 409 -0.98 -13.66 -23.02
CA GLN A 409 0.30 -13.56 -23.74
C GLN A 409 1.14 -12.35 -23.33
N TYR A 410 0.52 -11.32 -22.76
CA TYR A 410 1.21 -10.10 -22.30
C TYR A 410 1.61 -10.18 -20.83
N VAL A 411 1.19 -11.21 -20.07
CA VAL A 411 1.63 -11.39 -18.69
C VAL A 411 3.06 -11.91 -18.69
N ALA A 412 3.95 -11.18 -18.03
CA ALA A 412 5.36 -11.51 -17.94
C ALA A 412 5.70 -12.15 -16.58
N ASP A 413 6.57 -13.16 -16.60
CA ASP A 413 7.14 -13.71 -15.37
C ASP A 413 8.18 -12.74 -14.79
N ASN A 414 7.91 -12.23 -13.59
CA ASN A 414 8.78 -11.30 -12.87
C ASN A 414 8.48 -11.43 -11.36
N ILE A 415 9.41 -10.95 -10.51
CA ILE A 415 9.38 -11.21 -9.07
C ILE A 415 8.21 -10.49 -8.39
N PHE A 416 7.49 -11.23 -7.55
CA PHE A 416 6.66 -10.72 -6.47
C PHE A 416 7.34 -10.99 -5.13
N CYS A 417 7.57 -9.95 -4.32
CA CYS A 417 8.32 -10.09 -3.08
C CYS A 417 7.40 -10.11 -1.85
N ASN A 418 7.52 -11.13 -1.01
CA ASN A 418 6.97 -11.15 0.35
C ASN A 418 8.14 -11.04 1.33
N ASP A 419 8.60 -9.82 1.60
CA ASP A 419 9.81 -9.56 2.38
C ASP A 419 9.65 -9.94 3.86
N ARG A 420 9.91 -11.21 4.19
CA ARG A 420 9.93 -11.73 5.57
C ARG A 420 11.28 -11.54 6.26
N SER A 421 12.06 -10.55 5.83
CA SER A 421 13.29 -10.16 6.53
C SER A 421 12.96 -9.72 7.95
N ILE A 422 13.70 -10.28 8.90
CA ILE A 422 13.54 -9.96 10.32
C ILE A 422 14.21 -8.62 10.60
N SER A 423 13.52 -7.76 11.36
CA SER A 423 14.04 -6.45 11.74
C SER A 423 15.27 -6.57 12.64
N SER A 424 16.21 -5.65 12.47
CA SER A 424 17.32 -5.46 13.42
C SER A 424 16.88 -4.83 14.74
N ARG A 425 15.62 -4.39 14.85
CA ARG A 425 15.06 -3.82 16.08
C ARG A 425 15.04 -4.86 17.19
N THR A 426 15.77 -4.59 18.26
CA THR A 426 15.80 -5.44 19.46
C THR A 426 14.85 -4.90 20.53
N SER A 427 14.23 -5.82 21.28
CA SER A 427 13.42 -5.52 22.46
C SER A 427 13.50 -6.72 23.40
N SER A 428 13.53 -6.49 24.71
CA SER A 428 13.56 -7.59 25.69
C SER A 428 12.35 -8.52 25.61
N THR A 429 11.27 -8.07 24.97
CA THR A 429 10.03 -8.82 24.78
C THR A 429 9.90 -9.43 23.38
N TYR A 430 10.91 -9.32 22.52
CA TYR A 430 10.92 -9.87 21.15
C TYR A 430 12.18 -10.70 20.91
N THR A 431 11.99 -11.94 20.49
CA THR A 431 13.10 -12.87 20.22
C THR A 431 13.56 -12.81 18.78
N ASN A 432 12.70 -12.31 17.88
CA ASN A 432 13.00 -12.13 16.46
C ASN A 432 13.51 -13.41 15.80
N LYS A 433 12.91 -14.55 16.16
CA LYS A 433 13.29 -15.85 15.60
C LYS A 433 12.56 -16.21 14.31
N GLY A 434 11.37 -15.64 14.07
CA GLY A 434 10.62 -15.82 12.82
C GLY A 434 10.00 -17.20 12.62
N TYR A 435 9.65 -17.89 13.71
CA TYR A 435 8.94 -19.18 13.67
C TYR A 435 8.04 -19.35 14.89
N GLY A 436 7.05 -20.24 14.81
CA GLY A 436 6.16 -20.51 15.92
C GLY A 436 5.50 -19.23 16.44
N ASN A 437 5.19 -19.21 17.74
CA ASN A 437 4.67 -18.05 18.45
C ASN A 437 5.76 -17.09 18.98
N GLU A 438 6.99 -17.19 18.46
CA GLU A 438 8.08 -16.32 18.88
C GLU A 438 7.85 -14.88 18.38
N ARG A 439 7.75 -13.95 19.33
CA ARG A 439 7.54 -12.53 19.03
C ARG A 439 8.61 -12.01 18.09
N THR A 440 8.19 -11.57 16.91
CA THR A 440 9.09 -11.23 15.81
C THR A 440 8.66 -9.93 15.16
N TYR A 441 9.60 -8.99 15.07
CA TYR A 441 9.47 -7.83 14.20
C TYR A 441 10.00 -8.16 12.82
N TYR A 442 9.19 -7.96 11.78
CA TYR A 442 9.67 -7.95 10.41
C TYR A 442 10.16 -6.54 10.03
N ARG A 443 10.87 -6.43 8.90
CA ARG A 443 11.44 -5.16 8.43
C ARG A 443 10.40 -4.04 8.44
N TRP A 444 9.20 -4.33 7.96
CA TRP A 444 8.08 -3.42 7.94
C TRP A 444 7.31 -3.36 9.28
N SER A 445 7.90 -3.64 10.44
CA SER A 445 7.22 -3.47 11.73
C SER A 445 6.99 -2.02 12.16
N ASN A 446 7.76 -1.07 11.62
CA ASN A 446 7.62 0.36 11.90
C ASN A 446 7.55 1.16 10.58
N THR A 447 6.74 2.21 10.55
CA THR A 447 6.47 3.06 9.39
C THR A 447 7.20 4.42 9.39
N GLY A 448 8.11 4.66 10.34
CA GLY A 448 8.89 5.89 10.39
C GLY A 448 10.26 5.76 11.07
N GLY A 449 11.11 6.76 10.85
CA GLY A 449 12.46 6.87 11.45
C GLY A 449 13.58 6.20 10.66
N SER A 450 14.77 6.10 11.28
CA SER A 450 16.00 5.57 10.68
C SER A 450 15.95 4.08 10.31
N TYR A 451 14.95 3.33 10.81
CA TYR A 451 14.84 1.89 10.62
C TYR A 451 14.16 1.47 9.31
N ASN A 452 13.39 2.35 8.66
CA ASN A 452 12.60 1.97 7.49
C ASN A 452 12.37 3.10 6.48
N ASN A 453 13.37 3.96 6.31
CA ASN A 453 13.37 4.98 5.24
C ASN A 453 14.07 4.49 3.96
N LYS A 454 14.65 3.29 3.96
CA LYS A 454 15.36 2.69 2.81
C LYS A 454 14.43 1.75 2.04
N MET A 455 13.79 2.26 0.99
CA MET A 455 12.89 1.48 0.14
C MET A 455 13.69 0.62 -0.86
N MET A 456 13.21 -0.58 -1.15
CA MET A 456 13.85 -1.50 -2.10
C MET A 456 12.83 -2.09 -3.08
N LEU A 457 13.25 -2.20 -4.35
CA LEU A 457 12.45 -2.83 -5.40
C LEU A 457 12.90 -4.26 -5.72
N ALA A 458 14.08 -4.65 -5.22
CA ALA A 458 14.56 -6.02 -5.21
C ALA A 458 14.03 -6.79 -4.00
N CYS A 459 14.03 -8.12 -4.08
CA CYS A 459 13.61 -8.97 -2.97
C CYS A 459 14.84 -9.50 -2.19
N PRO A 460 14.95 -9.25 -0.88
CA PRO A 460 16.15 -9.63 -0.11
C PRO A 460 16.40 -11.14 -0.04
N GLN A 461 15.33 -11.93 -0.04
CA GLN A 461 15.39 -13.37 0.14
C GLN A 461 14.89 -14.04 -1.14
N LYS A 462 15.74 -14.82 -1.82
CA LYS A 462 15.35 -15.56 -3.03
C LYS A 462 14.17 -16.51 -2.78
N ASN A 463 14.11 -17.13 -1.61
CA ASN A 463 12.99 -17.99 -1.22
C ASN A 463 11.64 -17.25 -1.24
N ASP A 464 11.63 -15.93 -1.06
CA ASP A 464 10.42 -15.11 -1.03
C ASP A 464 10.30 -14.19 -2.25
N ALA A 465 11.17 -14.40 -3.25
CA ALA A 465 11.12 -13.80 -4.57
C ALA A 465 10.28 -14.70 -5.49
N PHE A 466 8.96 -14.55 -5.41
CA PHE A 466 8.00 -15.40 -6.10
C PHE A 466 7.95 -15.15 -7.60
N THR A 467 8.09 -16.22 -8.39
CA THR A 467 8.04 -16.25 -9.86
C THR A 467 7.35 -17.53 -10.31
N VAL A 468 6.93 -17.60 -11.58
CA VAL A 468 6.31 -18.80 -12.16
C VAL A 468 7.37 -19.81 -12.57
N ASN A 469 8.34 -19.40 -13.40
CA ASN A 469 9.35 -20.27 -13.98
C ASN A 469 10.78 -19.84 -13.65
N ASP A 470 11.04 -18.56 -13.38
CA ASP A 470 12.40 -18.08 -13.09
C ASP A 470 12.90 -18.57 -11.72
N THR A 471 13.77 -19.59 -11.72
CA THR A 471 14.48 -20.09 -10.54
C THR A 471 15.88 -19.49 -10.38
N THR A 472 16.29 -18.56 -11.25
CA THR A 472 17.59 -17.87 -11.19
C THR A 472 17.52 -16.68 -10.24
N LYS A 473 16.60 -15.74 -10.48
CA LYS A 473 16.37 -14.59 -9.61
C LYS A 473 15.22 -14.83 -8.63
N GLY A 474 14.22 -15.62 -9.03
CA GLY A 474 13.08 -16.01 -8.21
C GLY A 474 13.14 -17.45 -7.68
N ASN A 475 12.00 -17.93 -7.18
CA ASN A 475 11.82 -19.25 -6.58
C ASN A 475 10.99 -20.25 -7.42
N GLY A 476 10.34 -19.81 -8.51
CA GLY A 476 9.52 -20.66 -9.37
C GLY A 476 8.29 -21.31 -8.69
N ALA A 477 7.80 -20.73 -7.59
CA ALA A 477 6.73 -21.33 -6.77
C ALA A 477 5.32 -20.87 -7.15
N LEU A 478 5.15 -19.86 -8.00
CA LEU A 478 3.84 -19.36 -8.39
C LEU A 478 3.18 -20.23 -9.44
N THR A 479 1.86 -20.39 -9.30
CA THR A 479 1.02 -20.99 -10.34
C THR A 479 0.78 -20.00 -11.49
N TYR A 480 0.54 -18.73 -11.16
CA TYR A 480 0.29 -17.65 -12.12
C TYR A 480 1.11 -16.40 -11.78
N GLY A 481 1.39 -15.57 -12.80
CA GLY A 481 2.14 -14.31 -12.67
C GLY A 481 1.34 -13.19 -12.01
N ILE A 482 0.80 -13.43 -10.81
CA ILE A 482 -0.03 -12.51 -10.04
C ILE A 482 0.44 -12.44 -8.58
N GLY A 483 0.36 -11.24 -8.00
CA GLY A 483 0.66 -11.02 -6.60
C GLY A 483 0.07 -9.73 -6.05
N LEU A 484 0.72 -9.19 -5.03
CA LEU A 484 0.30 -7.99 -4.32
C LEU A 484 1.38 -6.91 -4.40
N LEU A 485 0.95 -5.67 -4.13
CA LEU A 485 1.83 -4.52 -3.95
C LEU A 485 2.63 -4.67 -2.66
N THR A 486 3.90 -4.27 -2.65
CA THR A 486 4.68 -4.20 -1.41
C THR A 486 4.53 -2.84 -0.72
N ALA A 487 4.82 -2.79 0.58
CA ALA A 487 4.88 -1.51 1.29
C ALA A 487 5.97 -0.59 0.70
N ASP A 488 7.10 -1.13 0.23
CA ASP A 488 8.13 -0.36 -0.49
C ASP A 488 7.57 0.36 -1.72
N GLU A 489 6.85 -0.38 -2.57
CA GLU A 489 6.25 0.18 -3.79
C GLU A 489 5.20 1.24 -3.46
N LEU A 490 4.40 1.02 -2.42
CA LEU A 490 3.40 1.97 -1.95
C LEU A 490 4.02 3.28 -1.43
N ILE A 491 5.08 3.20 -0.62
CA ILE A 491 5.78 4.37 -0.09
C ILE A 491 6.49 5.13 -1.22
N LEU A 492 7.09 4.43 -2.18
CA LEU A 492 7.68 5.04 -3.37
C LEU A 492 6.62 5.76 -4.21
N ALA A 493 5.41 5.21 -4.32
CA ALA A 493 4.27 5.82 -5.00
C ALA A 493 3.75 7.10 -4.33
N GLY A 494 4.12 7.40 -3.09
CA GLY A 494 3.78 8.65 -2.38
C GLY A 494 3.01 8.46 -1.07
N CYS A 495 2.74 7.23 -0.65
CA CYS A 495 2.13 6.93 0.65
C CYS A 495 3.10 7.20 1.82
N TRP A 496 2.55 7.30 3.02
CA TRP A 496 3.27 7.25 4.31
C TRP A 496 2.37 6.67 5.41
N ASP A 497 2.66 6.88 6.69
CA ASP A 497 1.80 6.47 7.82
C ASP A 497 0.73 7.51 8.22
N VAL A 498 0.63 8.60 7.48
CA VAL A 498 -0.40 9.63 7.61
C VAL A 498 -1.30 9.64 6.37
N ASN A 499 -2.53 10.13 6.54
CA ASN A 499 -3.52 10.19 5.47
C ASN A 499 -2.96 10.91 4.23
N ASN A 500 -3.06 10.24 3.08
CA ASN A 500 -2.73 10.83 1.78
C ASN A 500 -3.80 10.40 0.78
N LEU A 501 -4.64 11.33 0.35
CA LEU A 501 -5.70 11.05 -0.62
C LEU A 501 -5.25 11.35 -2.06
N ASN A 502 -4.15 12.08 -2.24
CA ASN A 502 -3.83 12.69 -3.54
C ASN A 502 -2.82 11.90 -4.38
N TYR A 503 -2.11 10.94 -3.79
CA TYR A 503 -1.25 10.05 -4.56
C TYR A 503 -2.07 9.07 -5.42
N TYR A 504 -1.49 8.65 -6.54
CA TYR A 504 -2.22 7.97 -7.59
C TYR A 504 -2.74 6.55 -7.24
N LEU A 505 -2.22 5.92 -6.19
CA LEU A 505 -2.67 4.60 -5.74
C LEU A 505 -3.76 4.65 -4.65
N TYR A 506 -4.17 5.85 -4.22
CA TYR A 506 -5.30 6.03 -3.33
C TYR A 506 -6.57 5.41 -3.93
N SER A 507 -7.23 4.52 -3.18
CA SER A 507 -8.48 3.86 -3.58
C SER A 507 -9.67 4.20 -2.68
N GLY A 508 -9.43 4.78 -1.50
CA GLY A 508 -10.43 4.95 -0.45
C GLY A 508 -10.90 3.64 0.19
N GLN A 509 -10.20 2.52 -0.05
CA GLN A 509 -10.53 1.19 0.48
C GLN A 509 -9.41 0.65 1.37
N SER A 510 -9.77 -0.29 2.24
CA SER A 510 -8.78 -1.07 2.96
C SER A 510 -8.33 -2.26 2.13
N TYR A 511 -7.02 -2.42 1.84
CA TYR A 511 -6.51 -3.53 1.04
C TYR A 511 -5.13 -4.03 1.46
N TRP A 512 -4.92 -5.34 1.27
CA TRP A 512 -3.71 -6.04 1.68
C TRP A 512 -2.48 -5.68 0.84
N LEU A 513 -1.32 -5.70 1.50
CA LEU A 513 0.01 -5.64 0.88
C LEU A 513 0.74 -6.97 1.12
N ALA A 514 1.80 -7.23 0.36
CA ALA A 514 2.65 -8.41 0.55
C ALA A 514 3.65 -8.31 1.71
N SER A 515 3.65 -7.21 2.47
CA SER A 515 4.72 -6.87 3.40
C SER A 515 4.35 -7.15 4.86
N PRO A 516 5.03 -8.10 5.52
CA PRO A 516 4.78 -8.44 6.92
C PRO A 516 5.03 -7.28 7.90
N SER A 517 4.23 -7.17 8.95
CA SER A 517 4.47 -6.20 10.03
C SER A 517 5.21 -6.86 11.20
N HIS A 518 4.53 -7.72 11.97
CA HIS A 518 5.09 -8.38 13.15
C HIS A 518 4.21 -9.53 13.66
N LEU A 519 4.76 -10.34 14.57
CA LEU A 519 4.03 -11.28 15.42
C LEU A 519 4.12 -10.82 16.88
N TYR A 520 2.99 -10.54 17.53
CA TYR A 520 2.92 -10.10 18.93
C TYR A 520 2.88 -11.28 19.94
N GLY A 521 2.82 -12.52 19.44
CA GLY A 521 2.81 -13.76 20.22
C GLY A 521 1.45 -14.44 20.26
N ASN A 522 0.36 -13.69 20.15
CA ASN A 522 -1.02 -14.21 20.11
C ASN A 522 -1.79 -13.84 18.84
N HIS A 523 -1.19 -13.08 17.94
CA HIS A 523 -1.68 -12.75 16.61
C HIS A 523 -0.50 -12.29 15.74
N VAL A 524 -0.72 -12.34 14.44
CA VAL A 524 0.25 -11.94 13.42
C VAL A 524 -0.38 -10.95 12.47
N ASP A 525 0.40 -9.93 12.12
CA ASP A 525 -0.05 -8.76 11.39
C ASP A 525 0.67 -8.59 10.06
N GLU A 526 -0.12 -8.30 9.04
CA GLU A 526 0.31 -7.92 7.70
C GLU A 526 0.13 -6.42 7.47
N ARG A 527 0.87 -5.86 6.51
CA ARG A 527 0.66 -4.47 6.10
C ARG A 527 -0.58 -4.33 5.25
N ILE A 528 -1.26 -3.22 5.46
CA ILE A 528 -2.51 -2.87 4.79
C ILE A 528 -2.48 -1.39 4.44
N VAL A 529 -3.23 -0.98 3.43
CA VAL A 529 -3.59 0.43 3.22
C VAL A 529 -4.94 0.68 3.84
N PHE A 530 -5.11 1.74 4.62
CA PHE A 530 -6.40 2.13 5.19
C PHE A 530 -7.18 3.06 4.23
N PRO A 531 -8.49 3.30 4.48
CA PRO A 531 -9.30 4.15 3.61
C PRO A 531 -8.80 5.59 3.49
N GLY A 532 -7.97 6.06 4.43
CA GLY A 532 -7.29 7.36 4.36
C GLY A 532 -6.07 7.38 3.43
N GLY A 533 -5.78 6.27 2.73
CA GLY A 533 -4.64 6.15 1.83
C GLY A 533 -3.30 5.98 2.54
N ASN A 534 -3.30 5.76 3.85
CA ASN A 534 -2.11 5.61 4.68
C ASN A 534 -1.77 4.13 4.94
N LEU A 535 -0.48 3.88 5.21
CA LEU A 535 0.04 2.57 5.56
C LEU A 535 -0.34 2.22 7.00
N GLY A 536 -0.97 1.06 7.16
CA GLY A 536 -1.38 0.48 8.43
C GLY A 536 -0.84 -0.93 8.63
N ASN A 537 -1.36 -1.63 9.62
CA ASN A 537 -1.23 -3.08 9.79
C ASN A 537 -2.48 -3.61 10.50
N THR A 538 -2.76 -4.90 10.34
CA THR A 538 -3.88 -5.58 10.98
C THR A 538 -3.68 -7.09 10.91
N SER A 539 -4.45 -7.84 11.70
CA SER A 539 -4.30 -9.27 11.81
C SER A 539 -4.73 -10.00 10.55
N VAL A 540 -3.94 -10.99 10.15
CA VAL A 540 -4.08 -11.72 8.87
C VAL A 540 -5.43 -12.41 8.66
N GLY A 541 -6.17 -12.72 9.73
CA GLY A 541 -7.48 -13.38 9.62
C GLY A 541 -8.65 -12.47 9.31
N TYR A 542 -8.48 -11.15 9.37
CA TYR A 542 -9.56 -10.21 9.03
C TYR A 542 -9.73 -10.09 7.52
N SER A 543 -10.96 -9.89 7.06
CA SER A 543 -11.23 -9.75 5.62
C SER A 543 -11.09 -8.31 5.14
N TYR A 544 -10.18 -8.08 4.19
CA TYR A 544 -9.95 -6.79 3.53
C TYR A 544 -9.74 -6.94 2.03
N GLY A 545 -9.69 -5.82 1.30
CA GLY A 545 -9.59 -5.78 -0.15
C GLY A 545 -8.39 -6.51 -0.73
N ALA A 546 -8.62 -7.25 -1.81
CA ALA A 546 -7.58 -7.81 -2.67
C ALA A 546 -7.40 -6.91 -3.90
N ARG A 547 -6.17 -6.45 -4.15
CA ARG A 547 -5.81 -5.68 -5.36
C ARG A 547 -4.71 -6.42 -6.14
N PRO A 548 -5.07 -7.10 -7.24
CA PRO A 548 -4.11 -7.79 -8.09
C PRO A 548 -3.01 -6.88 -8.59
N VAL A 549 -1.79 -7.39 -8.58
CA VAL A 549 -0.64 -6.82 -9.28
C VAL A 549 -0.19 -7.80 -10.34
N LEU A 550 0.05 -7.30 -11.55
CA LEU A 550 0.61 -8.05 -12.68
C LEU A 550 1.88 -7.38 -13.17
N ASN A 551 2.79 -8.16 -13.75
CA ASN A 551 3.84 -7.61 -14.61
C ASN A 551 3.43 -7.91 -16.05
N LEU A 552 3.39 -6.88 -16.89
CA LEU A 552 2.99 -6.98 -18.29
C LEU A 552 4.20 -6.76 -19.19
N SER A 553 4.18 -7.28 -20.41
CA SER A 553 5.19 -6.94 -21.40
C SER A 553 5.11 -5.45 -21.76
N SER A 554 6.22 -4.89 -22.23
CA SER A 554 6.29 -3.47 -22.63
C SER A 554 5.36 -3.11 -23.80
N ASP A 555 4.84 -4.11 -24.51
CA ASP A 555 3.90 -3.94 -25.61
C ASP A 555 2.64 -3.18 -25.20
N VAL A 556 2.22 -3.28 -23.93
CA VAL A 556 1.07 -2.53 -23.41
C VAL A 556 1.26 -1.02 -23.47
N LEU A 557 2.49 -0.53 -23.63
CA LEU A 557 2.80 0.88 -23.76
C LEU A 557 2.77 1.38 -25.20
N LYS A 558 2.62 0.52 -26.23
CA LYS A 558 2.70 0.94 -27.64
C LYS A 558 1.61 1.94 -28.01
N ASN A 559 0.39 1.70 -27.56
CA ASN A 559 -0.77 2.53 -27.87
C ASN A 559 -1.22 3.36 -26.66
N GLY A 560 -1.87 4.49 -26.94
CA GLY A 560 -2.30 5.46 -25.93
C GLY A 560 -1.17 6.30 -25.34
N ASN A 561 -1.50 7.20 -24.42
CA ASN A 561 -0.57 8.09 -23.73
C ASN A 561 -0.63 7.98 -22.21
N GLY A 562 -1.41 7.02 -21.70
CA GLY A 562 -1.56 6.72 -20.29
C GLY A 562 -2.49 7.67 -19.54
N THR A 563 -3.08 8.67 -20.19
CA THR A 563 -4.11 9.51 -19.54
C THR A 563 -5.41 8.75 -19.36
N ALA A 564 -6.29 9.22 -18.47
CA ALA A 564 -7.58 8.58 -18.24
C ALA A 564 -8.45 8.49 -19.51
N SER A 565 -8.35 9.48 -20.41
CA SER A 565 -9.05 9.53 -21.68
C SER A 565 -8.41 8.68 -22.79
N ASP A 566 -7.11 8.39 -22.66
CA ASP A 566 -6.35 7.60 -23.63
C ASP A 566 -5.33 6.68 -22.91
N PRO A 567 -5.82 5.65 -22.19
CA PRO A 567 -4.97 4.74 -21.43
C PRO A 567 -4.04 3.94 -22.33
N TYR A 568 -2.92 3.51 -21.76
CA TYR A 568 -2.05 2.53 -22.41
C TYR A 568 -2.79 1.21 -22.65
N HIS A 569 -2.50 0.57 -23.79
CA HIS A 569 -3.03 -0.74 -24.15
C HIS A 569 -2.15 -1.42 -25.21
N ALA A 570 -2.20 -2.75 -25.24
CA ALA A 570 -1.48 -3.57 -26.22
C ALA A 570 -2.04 -3.44 -27.64
#